data_AF-A0A286P341-F1
#
_entry.id   AF-A0A286P341-F1
#
_cell.length_a   1.000
_cell.length_b   1.000
_cell.length_c   1.000
_cell.angle_alpha   90.00
_cell.angle_beta   90.00
_cell.angle_gamma   90.00
#
_symmetry.space_group_name_H-M   'P 1'
#
loop_
_entity.id
_entity.type
_entity.pdbx_description
1 polymer ?
#
loop_
_entity_poly.entity_id
_entity_poly.type
_entity_poly.pdbx_seq_one_letter_code
_entity_poly.pdbx_strand_id
1 'polypeptide(L)'
;MFHFDVQGAVAKSSHASIPWLRYPYRQLDERAHFWPFDGGVVPPGKSAITEVYPALWKQMYPTDGRTPDQHDAYVIAGWLRQADRDGRLACFLHSALTPPERTIAEVGGWIPGVL
;
A
#
# COMPACT_ATOMS: atom_id res chain seq x y z
N MET A 1 7.75 -6.35 9.16
CA MET A 1 6.32 -6.70 9.26
C MET A 1 6.05 -7.17 10.68
N PHE A 2 5.04 -6.63 11.36
CA PHE A 2 4.64 -7.17 12.65
C PHE A 2 4.02 -8.55 12.43
N HIS A 3 4.65 -9.57 13.02
CA HIS A 3 4.15 -10.94 12.96
C HIS A 3 3.15 -11.14 14.10
N PHE A 4 1.93 -11.54 13.73
CA PHE A 4 0.90 -11.93 14.68
C PHE A 4 0.54 -13.38 14.34
N ASP A 5 0.75 -14.31 15.27
CA ASP A 5 0.59 -15.77 15.07
C ASP A 5 -0.87 -16.23 14.97
N VAL A 6 -1.76 -15.45 14.34
CA VAL A 6 -3.16 -15.83 14.12
C VAL A 6 -3.57 -15.60 12.68
N GLN A 7 -4.22 -16.61 12.09
CA GLN A 7 -4.80 -16.55 10.75
C GLN A 7 -5.78 -15.36 10.65
N GLY A 8 -5.61 -14.50 9.64
CA GLY A 8 -6.43 -13.28 9.48
C GLY A 8 -5.91 -12.04 10.23
N ALA A 9 -4.71 -12.07 10.81
CA ALA A 9 -4.12 -10.91 11.51
C ALA A 9 -3.61 -9.76 10.60
N VAL A 10 -3.87 -9.80 9.29
CA VAL A 10 -3.41 -8.76 8.35
C VAL A 10 -3.90 -7.40 8.81
N ALA A 11 -5.18 -7.27 9.15
CA ALA A 11 -5.77 -6.04 9.68
C ALA A 11 -5.10 -5.55 10.98
N LYS A 12 -4.59 -6.47 11.82
CA LYS A 12 -3.86 -6.13 13.05
C LYS A 12 -2.45 -5.61 12.74
N SER A 13 -1.81 -6.15 11.69
CA SER A 13 -0.52 -5.65 11.20
C SER A 13 -0.63 -4.24 10.60
N SER A 14 -1.68 -3.98 9.82
CA SER A 14 -2.02 -2.65 9.30
C SER A 14 -2.19 -1.64 10.44
N HIS A 15 -3.08 -1.93 11.40
CA HIS A 15 -3.35 -1.03 12.54
C HIS A 15 -2.12 -0.83 13.45
N ALA A 16 -1.30 -1.85 13.66
CA ALA A 16 -0.08 -1.73 14.46
C ALA A 16 1.03 -0.94 13.76
N SER A 17 1.01 -0.87 12.42
CA SER A 17 1.99 -0.15 11.62
C SER A 17 1.71 1.36 11.50
N ILE A 18 0.44 1.78 11.60
CA ILE A 18 0.05 3.20 11.47
C ILE A 18 0.76 4.10 12.51
N PRO A 19 0.87 3.74 13.81
CA PRO A 19 1.64 4.54 14.77
C PRO A 19 3.10 4.74 14.39
N TRP A 20 3.71 3.79 13.67
CA TRP A 20 5.10 3.90 13.21
C TRP A 20 5.25 4.97 12.13
N LEU A 21 4.21 5.26 11.33
CA LEU A 21 4.23 6.31 10.31
C LEU A 21 4.44 7.72 10.89
N ARG A 22 4.18 7.94 12.19
CA ARG A 22 4.41 9.24 12.86
C ARG A 22 5.87 9.69 12.77
N TYR A 23 6.83 8.77 12.82
CA TYR A 23 8.25 9.10 12.75
C TYR A 23 8.67 9.60 11.36
N PRO A 24 8.48 8.85 10.26
CA PRO A 24 8.80 9.35 8.92
C PRO A 24 7.96 10.57 8.54
N TYR A 25 6.70 10.67 8.98
CA TYR A 25 5.87 11.86 8.74
C TYR A 25 6.55 13.14 9.22
N ARG A 26 7.15 13.10 10.42
CA ARG A 26 7.87 14.24 11.01
C ARG A 26 9.22 14.56 10.34
N GLN A 27 9.80 13.62 9.58
CA GLN A 27 11.14 13.77 9.00
C GLN A 27 11.12 14.05 7.50
N LEU A 28 10.16 13.47 6.80
CA LEU A 28 10.03 13.58 5.35
C LEU A 28 9.27 14.84 4.95
N ASP A 29 8.38 15.32 5.83
CA ASP A 29 7.61 16.56 5.65
C ASP A 29 7.01 16.63 4.23
N GLU A 30 7.21 17.71 3.48
CA GLU A 30 6.63 17.87 2.15
C GLU A 30 7.15 16.90 1.08
N ARG A 31 8.20 16.11 1.35
CA ARG A 31 8.83 15.21 0.34
C ARG A 31 8.08 13.89 0.15
N ALA A 32 7.25 13.51 1.12
CA ALA A 32 6.47 12.27 1.07
C ALA A 32 4.96 12.57 1.04
N HIS A 33 4.22 11.68 0.40
CA HIS A 33 2.76 11.64 0.36
C HIS A 33 2.30 10.36 1.04
N PHE A 34 1.67 10.47 2.20
CA PHE A 34 1.16 9.35 2.98
C PHE A 34 -0.24 8.99 2.49
N TRP A 35 -0.33 8.10 1.51
CA TRP A 35 -1.61 7.63 0.99
C TRP A 35 -2.26 6.62 1.96
N PRO A 36 -3.59 6.69 2.19
CA PRO A 36 -4.56 7.63 1.61
C PRO A 36 -4.75 8.94 2.41
N PHE A 37 -4.06 9.12 3.53
CA PHE A 37 -4.28 10.20 4.49
C PHE A 37 -4.05 11.60 3.94
N ASP A 38 -3.05 11.79 3.07
CA ASP A 38 -2.78 13.06 2.40
C ASP A 38 -3.65 13.27 1.14
N GLY A 39 -4.59 12.36 0.87
CA GLY A 39 -5.48 12.36 -0.29
C GLY A 39 -5.14 11.31 -1.34
N GLY A 40 -6.08 11.09 -2.27
CA GLY A 40 -5.98 10.03 -3.29
C GLY A 40 -5.07 10.32 -4.49
N VAL A 41 -4.54 11.54 -4.61
CA VAL A 41 -3.69 11.95 -5.73
C VAL A 41 -2.31 12.33 -5.21
N VAL A 42 -1.28 11.61 -5.66
CA VAL A 42 0.11 11.88 -5.31
C VAL A 42 0.63 13.04 -6.17
N PRO A 43 1.09 14.17 -5.58
CA PRO A 43 1.63 15.28 -6.35
C PRO A 43 2.93 14.92 -7.10
N PRO A 44 3.19 15.52 -8.28
CA PRO A 44 4.46 15.35 -8.98
C PRO A 44 5.66 15.72 -8.10
N GLY A 45 6.73 14.93 -8.18
CA GLY A 45 7.96 15.16 -7.43
C GLY A 45 7.94 14.68 -5.97
N LYS A 46 6.82 14.12 -5.49
CA LYS A 46 6.75 13.47 -4.17
C LYS A 46 6.88 11.95 -4.28
N SER A 47 7.48 11.35 -3.25
CA SER A 47 7.43 9.89 -3.04
C SER A 47 6.14 9.51 -2.32
N ALA A 48 5.50 8.41 -2.71
CA ALA A 48 4.32 7.90 -2.01
C ALA A 48 4.70 6.84 -0.97
N ILE A 49 4.07 6.92 0.21
CA ILE A 49 4.05 5.85 1.21
C ILE A 49 2.63 5.27 1.18
N THR A 50 2.53 3.98 0.90
CA THR A 50 1.26 3.25 0.80
C THR A 50 1.42 1.87 1.42
N GLU A 51 0.35 1.34 2.00
CA GLU A 51 0.25 -0.07 2.32
C GLU A 51 0.04 -0.89 1.05
N VAL A 52 0.51 -2.14 1.02
CA VAL A 52 0.37 -3.05 -0.13
C VAL A 52 0.09 -4.47 0.36
N TYR A 53 -0.66 -5.25 -0.40
CA TYR A 53 -0.94 -6.65 -0.09
C TYR A 53 -0.45 -7.57 -1.21
N PRO A 54 0.77 -8.14 -1.08
CA PRO A 54 1.38 -8.93 -2.13
C PRO A 54 0.52 -10.10 -2.63
N ALA A 55 -0.30 -10.68 -1.75
CA ALA A 55 -1.15 -11.83 -2.07
C ALA A 55 -2.13 -11.56 -3.23
N LEU A 56 -2.45 -10.30 -3.54
CA LEU A 56 -3.26 -9.93 -4.71
C LEU A 56 -2.60 -10.32 -6.04
N TRP A 57 -1.26 -10.35 -6.09
CA TRP A 57 -0.51 -10.51 -7.33
C TRP A 57 0.51 -11.64 -7.28
N LYS A 58 0.78 -12.24 -6.10
CA LYS A 58 1.79 -13.30 -5.93
C LYS A 58 1.68 -14.45 -6.94
N GLN A 59 0.45 -14.82 -7.31
CA GLN A 59 0.17 -15.93 -8.23
C GLN A 59 0.46 -15.59 -9.70
N MET A 60 0.61 -14.30 -10.04
CA MET A 60 0.88 -13.84 -11.40
C MET A 60 2.37 -13.85 -11.76
N TYR A 61 3.25 -14.09 -10.79
CA TYR A 61 4.70 -14.06 -10.96
C TYR A 61 5.33 -15.39 -10.55
N PRO A 62 6.28 -15.93 -11.32
CA PRO A 62 7.02 -17.12 -10.91
C PRO A 62 7.92 -16.83 -9.71
N THR A 63 8.04 -17.80 -8.81
CA THR A 63 8.85 -17.64 -7.59
C THR A 63 10.36 -17.65 -7.87
N ASP A 64 10.82 -18.37 -8.91
CA ASP A 64 12.23 -18.44 -9.34
C ASP A 64 13.26 -18.65 -8.20
N GLY A 65 12.91 -19.47 -7.21
CA GLY A 65 13.78 -19.75 -6.05
C GLY A 65 13.89 -18.63 -5.01
N ARG A 66 13.09 -17.56 -5.12
CA ARG A 66 13.01 -16.48 -4.12
C ARG A 66 12.41 -17.01 -2.81
N THR A 67 12.88 -16.50 -1.67
CA THR A 67 12.19 -16.72 -0.39
C THR A 67 10.82 -16.01 -0.39
N PRO A 68 9.89 -16.36 0.53
CA PRO A 68 8.58 -15.71 0.57
C PRO A 68 8.66 -14.17 0.63
N ASP A 69 9.47 -13.60 1.53
CA ASP A 69 9.61 -12.14 1.64
C ASP A 69 10.24 -11.50 0.40
N GLN A 70 11.20 -12.18 -0.23
CA GLN A 70 11.81 -11.72 -1.48
C GLN A 70 10.80 -11.74 -2.64
N HIS A 71 9.97 -12.79 -2.69
CA HIS A 71 8.92 -12.90 -3.70
C HIS A 71 7.89 -11.79 -3.52
N ASP A 72 7.51 -11.48 -2.28
CA ASP A 72 6.56 -10.41 -1.96
C ASP A 72 7.08 -9.06 -2.43
N ALA A 73 8.32 -8.71 -2.08
CA ALA A 73 8.95 -7.48 -2.52
C ALA A 73 9.06 -7.41 -4.06
N TYR A 74 9.44 -8.50 -4.71
CA TYR A 74 9.58 -8.59 -6.16
C TYR A 74 8.24 -8.39 -6.87
N VAL A 75 7.19 -9.09 -6.43
CA VAL A 75 5.82 -9.01 -6.97
C VAL A 75 5.29 -7.58 -6.86
N ILE A 76 5.41 -6.96 -5.67
CA ILE A 76 4.94 -5.59 -5.46
C ILE A 76 5.67 -4.62 -6.38
N ALA A 77 7.00 -4.66 -6.40
CA ALA A 77 7.80 -3.73 -7.22
C ALA A 77 7.53 -3.93 -8.72
N GLY A 78 7.45 -5.18 -9.16
CA GLY A 78 7.16 -5.53 -10.56
C GLY A 78 5.76 -5.08 -10.98
N TRP A 79 4.76 -5.31 -10.14
CA TRP A 79 3.39 -4.91 -10.43
C TRP A 79 3.22 -3.39 -10.43
N LEU A 80 3.73 -2.67 -9.42
CA LEU A 80 3.65 -1.21 -9.34
C LEU A 80 4.31 -0.55 -10.54
N ARG A 81 5.49 -1.03 -10.95
CA ARG A 81 6.18 -0.53 -12.15
C ARG A 81 5.33 -0.72 -13.40
N GLN A 82 4.72 -1.89 -13.57
CA GLN A 82 3.90 -2.15 -14.76
C GLN A 82 2.60 -1.34 -14.73
N ALA A 83 1.95 -1.24 -13.58
CA ALA A 83 0.74 -0.47 -13.40
C ALA A 83 0.97 1.03 -13.62
N ASP A 84 2.11 1.56 -13.21
CA ASP A 84 2.51 2.95 -13.46
C ASP A 84 2.71 3.20 -14.97
N ARG A 85 3.48 2.34 -15.64
CA ARG A 85 3.76 2.46 -17.08
C ARG A 85 2.50 2.37 -17.95
N ASP A 86 1.54 1.55 -17.55
CA ASP A 86 0.29 1.36 -18.29
C ASP A 86 -0.83 2.31 -17.80
N GLY A 87 -0.54 3.23 -16.87
CA GLY A 87 -1.49 4.20 -16.32
C GLY A 87 -2.53 3.64 -15.35
N ARG A 88 -2.54 2.33 -15.11
CA ARG A 88 -3.48 1.67 -14.18
C ARG A 88 -3.25 2.10 -12.73
N LEU A 89 -2.02 2.43 -12.33
CA LEU A 89 -1.71 2.78 -10.95
C LEU A 89 -2.57 3.95 -10.44
N ALA A 90 -2.84 4.94 -11.28
CA ALA A 90 -3.71 6.06 -10.94
C ALA A 90 -5.13 5.60 -10.54
N CYS A 91 -5.69 4.62 -11.23
CA CYS A 91 -7.00 4.04 -10.90
C CYS A 91 -6.99 3.30 -9.56
N PHE A 92 -5.87 2.66 -9.21
CA PHE A 92 -5.73 1.95 -7.93
C PHE A 92 -5.52 2.89 -6.74
N LEU A 93 -4.90 4.06 -6.95
CA LEU A 93 -4.77 5.11 -5.95
C LEU A 93 -6.04 5.97 -5.83
N HIS A 94 -6.83 6.01 -6.90
CA HIS A 94 -8.11 6.71 -7.00
C HIS A 94 -9.27 5.70 -7.07
N SER A 95 -9.34 4.78 -6.11
CA SER A 95 -10.52 3.93 -5.95
C SER A 95 -11.75 4.84 -5.80
N ALA A 96 -12.79 4.61 -6.61
CA ALA A 96 -14.05 5.35 -6.55
C ALA A 96 -14.84 4.98 -5.29
N LEU A 97 -14.29 5.33 -4.12
CA LEU A 97 -14.93 5.13 -2.84
C LEU A 97 -16.16 6.02 -2.76
N THR A 98 -17.29 5.43 -2.40
CA THR A 98 -18.46 6.16 -1.97
C THR A 98 -18.09 7.03 -0.75
N PRO A 99 -18.83 8.12 -0.48
CA PRO A 99 -18.55 8.97 0.68
C PRO A 99 -18.42 8.19 2.01
N PRO A 100 -19.26 7.17 2.31
CA PRO A 100 -19.07 6.33 3.50
C PRO A 100 -17.76 5.52 3.51
N GLU A 101 -17.38 4.92 2.38
CA GLU A 101 -16.13 4.15 2.26
C GLU A 101 -14.90 5.04 2.42
N ARG A 102 -14.98 6.29 1.93
CA ARG A 102 -13.92 7.28 2.10
C ARG A 102 -13.68 7.64 3.57
N THR A 103 -14.76 7.87 4.33
CA THR A 103 -14.65 8.14 5.77
C THR A 103 -14.00 6.98 6.53
N ILE A 104 -14.28 5.73 6.12
CA ILE A 104 -13.61 4.55 6.70
C ILE A 104 -12.14 4.51 6.27
N ALA A 105 -11.83 4.88 5.03
CA ALA A 105 -10.47 4.89 4.51
C ALA A 105 -9.53 5.92 5.13
N GLU A 106 -10.07 7.08 5.49
CA GLU A 106 -9.33 8.13 6.18
C GLU A 106 -8.89 7.71 7.59
N VAL A 107 -9.56 6.73 8.21
CA VAL A 107 -9.29 6.27 9.57
C VAL A 107 -8.51 4.95 9.61
N GLY A 108 -8.81 4.01 8.70
CA GLY A 108 -8.31 2.64 8.77
C GLY A 108 -7.00 2.34 8.04
N GLY A 109 -6.58 3.20 7.09
CA GLY A 109 -5.52 2.87 6.14
C GLY A 109 -5.99 1.81 5.14
N TRP A 110 -5.74 2.04 3.85
CA TRP A 110 -6.23 1.13 2.79
C TRP A 110 -5.06 0.57 1.99
N ILE A 111 -5.33 -0.55 1.32
CA ILE A 111 -4.43 -1.23 0.40
C ILE A 111 -4.93 -0.92 -1.01
N PRO A 112 -4.11 -0.36 -1.92
CA PRO A 112 -4.54 -0.07 -3.28
C PRO A 112 -5.08 -1.34 -3.96
N GLY A 113 -6.31 -1.27 -4.48
CA GLY A 113 -6.94 -2.38 -5.21
C GLY A 113 -7.73 -3.37 -4.37
N VAL A 114 -7.94 -3.10 -3.07
CA VAL A 114 -8.88 -3.86 -2.23
C VAL A 114 -10.10 -2.98 -1.94
N LEU A 115 -11.28 -3.47 -2.34
CA LEU A 115 -12.61 -2.98 -1.98
C LEU A 115 -13.42 -4.17 -1.47
#